data_AF-A0A2E0VUT8-F1
#
_entry.id   AF-A0A2E0VUT8-F1
#
_cell.length_a   1.000
_cell.length_b   1.000
_cell.length_c   1.000
_cell.angle_alpha   90.00
_cell.angle_beta   90.00
_cell.angle_gamma   90.00
#
_symmetry.space_group_name_H-M   'P 1'
#
loop_
_entity.id
_entity.type
_entity.pdbx_description
1 polymer ?
#
loop_
_entity_poly.entity_id
_entity_poly.type
_entity_poly.pdbx_seq_one_letter_code
_entity_poly.pdbx_strand_id
1 'polypeptide(L)'
;MEKTEALEFIRARLDDGCLRSEVIAELLENDVSRATAYRWFNMLAKPEAEPQHTDLVLNALRDQLYQAQAVDDPAQILKVANAYAAALAKFKRV
;
A
#
# COMPACT_ATOMS: atom_id res chain seq x y z
N MET A 1 5.28 28.32 0.39
CA MET A 1 3.86 27.99 0.10
C MET A 1 3.09 27.74 1.39
N GLU A 2 1.88 28.27 1.52
CA GLU A 2 1.01 28.00 2.69
C GLU A 2 0.26 26.67 2.55
N LYS A 3 -0.22 26.11 3.66
CA LYS A 3 -0.90 24.80 3.66
C LYS A 3 -2.15 24.78 2.76
N THR A 4 -2.97 25.82 2.80
CA THR A 4 -4.22 25.89 2.02
C THR A 4 -3.92 25.94 0.53
N GLU A 5 -2.96 26.78 0.14
CA GLU A 5 -2.46 26.93 -1.22
C GLU A 5 -1.87 25.60 -1.75
N ALA A 6 -1.08 24.89 -0.94
CA ALA A 6 -0.53 23.59 -1.31
C ALA A 6 -1.61 22.51 -1.53
N LEU A 7 -2.69 22.53 -0.72
CA LEU A 7 -3.79 21.58 -0.85
C LEU A 7 -4.63 21.86 -2.12
N GLU A 8 -4.89 23.12 -2.43
CA GLU A 8 -5.56 23.51 -3.68
C GLU A 8 -4.71 23.15 -4.90
N PHE A 9 -3.41 23.40 -4.83
CA PHE A 9 -2.44 22.99 -5.85
C PHE A 9 -2.44 21.48 -6.09
N ILE A 10 -2.33 20.68 -5.02
CA ILE A 10 -2.37 19.20 -5.12
C ILE A 10 -3.68 18.74 -5.77
N ARG A 11 -4.82 19.32 -5.38
CA ARG A 11 -6.12 18.94 -5.94
C ARG A 11 -6.19 19.24 -7.45
N ALA A 12 -5.78 20.44 -7.87
CA ALA A 12 -5.75 20.80 -9.29
C ALA A 12 -4.86 19.83 -10.10
N ARG A 13 -3.68 19.48 -9.59
CA ARG A 13 -2.79 18.52 -10.24
C ARG A 13 -3.35 17.11 -10.31
N LEU A 14 -4.06 16.66 -9.28
CA LEU A 14 -4.75 15.37 -9.30
C LEU A 14 -5.91 15.35 -10.32
N ASP A 15 -6.65 16.46 -10.45
CA ASP A 15 -7.72 16.61 -11.44
C ASP A 15 -7.18 16.62 -12.88
N ASP A 16 -5.98 17.16 -13.08
CA ASP A 16 -5.23 17.10 -14.35
C ASP A 16 -4.59 15.72 -14.64
N GLY A 17 -4.68 14.78 -13.70
CA GLY A 17 -4.12 13.43 -13.84
C GLY A 17 -2.61 13.34 -13.64
N CYS A 18 -1.98 14.35 -13.04
CA CYS A 18 -0.55 14.32 -12.73
C CYS A 18 -0.21 13.19 -11.75
N LEU A 19 0.93 12.54 -12.00
CA LEU A 19 1.38 11.45 -11.14
C LEU A 19 1.96 12.01 -9.83
N ARG A 20 1.86 11.23 -8.75
CA ARG A 20 2.35 11.61 -7.42
C ARG A 20 3.77 12.18 -7.43
N SER A 21 4.69 11.59 -8.20
CA SER A 21 6.08 12.04 -8.27
C SER A 21 6.22 13.46 -8.80
N GLU A 22 5.38 13.87 -9.75
CA GLU A 22 5.37 15.20 -10.36
C GLU A 22 4.86 16.22 -9.35
N VAL A 23 3.71 15.93 -8.73
CA VAL A 23 3.12 16.80 -7.70
C VAL A 23 4.07 17.02 -6.52
N ILE A 24 4.78 15.96 -6.10
CA ILE A 24 5.76 16.08 -5.01
C ILE A 24 6.99 16.88 -5.46
N ALA A 25 7.49 16.70 -6.68
CA ALA A 25 8.63 17.47 -7.20
C ALA A 25 8.31 18.97 -7.23
N GLU A 26 7.13 19.34 -7.72
CA GLU A 26 6.69 20.73 -7.78
C GLU A 26 6.51 21.35 -6.38
N LEU A 27 6.04 20.58 -5.39
CA LEU A 27 5.97 21.05 -4.00
C LEU A 27 7.38 21.31 -3.43
N LEU A 28 8.36 20.46 -3.75
CA LEU A 28 9.75 20.65 -3.33
C LEU A 28 10.36 21.91 -3.95
N GLU A 29 10.05 22.20 -5.22
CA GLU A 29 10.47 23.44 -5.91
C GLU A 29 9.87 24.70 -5.26
N ASN A 30 8.74 24.57 -4.57
CA ASN A 30 8.06 25.64 -3.82
C ASN A 30 8.46 25.70 -2.33
N ASP A 31 9.67 25.22 -1.98
CA ASP A 31 10.23 25.18 -0.63
C ASP A 31 9.42 24.36 0.39
N VAL A 32 8.56 23.44 -0.07
CA VAL A 32 7.87 22.51 0.83
C VAL A 32 8.82 21.36 1.15
N SER A 33 9.02 21.05 2.45
CA SER A 33 9.84 19.90 2.82
C SER A 33 9.25 18.60 2.26
N ARG A 34 10.11 17.64 1.89
CA ARG A 34 9.67 16.33 1.39
C ARG A 34 8.66 15.67 2.31
N ALA A 35 8.92 15.61 3.61
CA ALA A 35 8.01 15.00 4.58
C ALA A 35 6.63 15.69 4.60
N THR A 36 6.62 17.02 4.46
CA THR A 36 5.40 17.82 4.42
C THR A 36 4.62 17.60 3.12
N ALA A 37 5.30 17.60 1.97
CA ALA A 37 4.69 17.37 0.65
C ALA A 37 3.99 16.01 0.60
N TYR A 38 4.66 14.94 1.05
CA TYR A 38 4.06 13.60 1.14
C TYR A 38 2.86 13.55 2.07
N ARG A 39 2.94 14.24 3.21
CA ARG A 39 1.83 14.29 4.17
C ARG A 39 0.61 14.97 3.57
N TRP A 40 0.78 16.12 2.93
CA TRP A 40 -0.32 16.87 2.33
C TRP A 40 -0.91 16.14 1.12
N PHE A 41 -0.06 15.53 0.28
CA PHE A 41 -0.53 14.70 -0.83
C PHE A 41 -1.40 13.54 -0.33
N ASN A 42 -0.94 12.80 0.68
CA ASN A 42 -1.68 11.67 1.25
C ASN A 42 -2.97 12.07 1.98
N MET A 43 -3.16 13.36 2.32
CA MET A 43 -4.43 13.84 2.89
C MET A 43 -5.51 14.04 1.83
N LEU A 44 -5.13 14.26 0.57
CA LEU A 44 -6.04 14.57 -0.54
C LEU A 44 -6.18 13.43 -1.53
N ALA A 45 -5.08 12.74 -1.82
CA ALA A 45 -5.14 11.47 -2.52
C ALA A 45 -5.99 10.54 -1.65
N LYS A 46 -7.12 10.09 -2.18
CA LYS A 46 -7.85 8.98 -1.57
C LYS A 46 -6.80 7.89 -1.33
N PRO A 47 -6.72 7.30 -0.12
CA PRO A 47 -5.94 6.09 0.00
C PRO A 47 -6.56 5.14 -1.04
N GLU A 48 -5.83 4.84 -2.12
CA GLU A 48 -6.06 3.58 -2.79
C GLU A 48 -6.03 2.58 -1.64
N ALA A 49 -7.17 1.93 -1.38
CA ALA A 49 -7.23 0.90 -0.38
C ALA A 49 -6.24 -0.16 -0.84
N GLU A 50 -5.00 -0.12 -0.37
CA GLU A 50 -3.96 -1.03 -0.83
C GLU A 50 -4.42 -2.46 -0.52
N PRO A 51 -4.80 -3.28 -1.52
CA PRO A 51 -4.99 -4.71 -1.30
C PRO A 51 -3.67 -5.45 -1.58
N GLN A 52 -2.64 -4.73 -2.06
CA GLN A 52 -1.52 -5.33 -2.78
C GLN A 52 -0.63 -6.14 -1.83
N HIS A 53 -0.40 -5.66 -0.60
CA HIS A 53 0.38 -6.43 0.38
C HIS A 53 -0.39 -7.64 0.95
N THR A 54 -1.71 -7.54 1.07
CA THR A 54 -2.55 -8.65 1.53
C THR A 54 -2.56 -9.80 0.53
N ASP A 55 -2.79 -9.51 -0.75
CA ASP A 55 -2.84 -10.54 -1.79
C ASP A 55 -1.47 -11.19 -2.03
N LEU A 56 -0.38 -10.42 -1.94
CA LEU A 56 0.98 -10.96 -2.02
C LEU A 56 1.30 -11.93 -0.88
N VAL A 57 0.94 -11.59 0.36
CA VAL A 57 1.17 -12.46 1.53
C VAL A 57 0.31 -13.72 1.45
N LEU A 58 -0.96 -13.60 1.05
CA LEU A 58 -1.85 -14.75 0.90
C LEU A 58 -1.40 -15.67 -0.23
N ASN A 59 -0.96 -15.13 -1.37
CA ASN A 59 -0.43 -15.93 -2.47
C ASN A 59 0.87 -16.64 -2.08
N ALA A 60 1.80 -15.96 -1.39
CA ALA A 60 3.04 -16.56 -0.93
C ALA A 60 2.80 -17.72 0.06
N LEU A 61 1.85 -17.56 0.99
CA LEU A 61 1.48 -18.61 1.95
C LEU A 61 0.78 -19.79 1.27
N ARG A 62 -0.02 -19.54 0.22
CA ARG A 62 -0.63 -20.58 -0.60
C ARG A 62 0.44 -21.40 -1.35
N ASP A 63 1.43 -20.74 -1.93
CA ASP A 63 2.53 -21.42 -2.63
C ASP A 63 3.39 -22.26 -1.68
N GLN A 64 3.66 -21.75 -0.48
CA GLN A 64 4.34 -22.52 0.58
C GLN A 64 3.54 -23.74 1.02
N LEU A 65 2.20 -23.65 1.04
CA LEU A 65 1.34 -24.79 1.39
C LEU A 65 1.42 -25.87 0.32
N TYR A 66 1.38 -25.49 -0.97
CA TYR A 66 1.58 -26.43 -2.08
C TYR A 66 2.96 -27.10 -2.04
N GLN A 67 4.01 -26.34 -1.74
CA GLN A 67 5.35 -26.90 -1.57
C GLN A 67 5.41 -27.87 -0.39
N ALA A 68 4.83 -27.52 0.77
CA ALA A 68 4.81 -28.41 1.94
C ALA A 68 4.04 -29.71 1.67
N GLN A 69 2.94 -29.62 0.91
CA GLN A 69 2.17 -30.79 0.45
C GLN A 69 2.95 -31.65 -0.54
N ALA A 70 3.74 -31.05 -1.44
CA ALA A 70 4.54 -31.78 -2.41
C ALA A 70 5.71 -32.57 -1.78
N VAL A 71 6.12 -32.21 -0.56
CA VAL A 71 7.22 -32.86 0.18
C VAL A 71 6.69 -33.77 1.29
N ASP A 72 5.35 -33.91 1.42
CA ASP A 72 4.67 -34.73 2.43
C ASP A 72 5.15 -34.46 3.87
N ASP A 73 5.45 -33.19 4.22
CA ASP A 73 5.82 -32.81 5.59
C ASP A 73 4.59 -32.32 6.37
N PRO A 74 3.95 -33.18 7.20
CA PRO A 74 2.73 -32.82 7.92
C PRO A 74 2.94 -31.69 8.94
N ALA A 75 4.13 -31.56 9.52
CA ALA A 75 4.42 -30.50 10.49
C ALA A 75 4.50 -29.14 9.79
N GLN A 76 5.12 -29.10 8.61
CA GLN A 76 5.22 -27.89 7.80
C GLN A 76 3.89 -27.50 7.18
N ILE A 77 3.07 -28.46 6.73
CA ILE A 77 1.70 -28.24 6.25
C ILE A 77 0.86 -27.56 7.33
N LEU A 78 0.84 -28.09 8.56
CA LEU A 78 0.07 -27.52 9.67
C LEU A 78 0.54 -26.10 10.03
N LYS A 79 1.86 -25.86 10.03
CA LYS A 79 2.45 -24.55 10.31
C LYS A 79 2.00 -23.50 9.29
N VAL A 80 2.09 -23.82 7.99
CA VAL A 80 1.73 -22.88 6.91
C VAL A 80 0.21 -22.67 6.83
N ALA A 81 -0.59 -23.73 7.00
CA ALA A 81 -2.06 -23.63 7.03
C ALA A 81 -2.56 -22.70 8.15
N ASN A 82 -1.98 -22.80 9.35
CA ASN A 82 -2.33 -21.90 10.46
C ASN A 82 -1.91 -20.45 10.19
N ALA A 83 -0.74 -20.23 9.57
CA ALA A 83 -0.30 -18.89 9.17
C ALA A 83 -1.22 -18.29 8.09
N TYR A 84 -1.66 -19.09 7.12
CA TYR A 84 -2.61 -18.68 6.09
C TYR A 84 -3.97 -18.31 6.68
N ALA A 85 -4.52 -19.13 7.58
CA ALA A 85 -5.79 -18.83 8.25
C ALA A 85 -5.72 -17.56 9.11
N ALA A 86 -4.61 -17.36 9.85
CA ALA A 86 -4.38 -16.14 10.62
C ALA A 86 -4.25 -14.89 9.74
N ALA A 87 -3.55 -15.00 8.60
CA ALA A 87 -3.46 -13.94 7.61
C ALA A 87 -4.85 -13.60 7.03
N LEU A 88 -5.61 -14.61 6.63
CA LEU A 88 -6.96 -14.43 6.08
C LEU A 88 -7.91 -13.74 7.08
N ALA A 89 -7.83 -14.10 8.36
CA ALA A 89 -8.62 -13.47 9.41
C ALA A 89 -8.17 -12.04 9.72
N LYS A 90 -6.86 -11.76 9.68
CA LYS A 90 -6.28 -10.43 9.90
C LYS A 90 -6.59 -9.47 8.76
N PHE A 91 -6.62 -9.97 7.52
CA PHE A 91 -6.89 -9.18 6.32
C PHE A 91 -8.34 -9.29 5.84
N LYS A 92 -9.28 -9.53 6.77
CA LYS A 92 -10.71 -9.64 6.52
C LYS A 92 -11.16 -8.54 5.55
N ARG A 93 -11.60 -8.94 4.35
CA ARG A 93 -12.13 -8.03 3.32
C ARG A 93 -13.19 -7.12 3.96
N VAL A 94 -12.99 -5.81 3.84
CA VAL A 94 -14.07 -4.81 3.85
C VAL A 94 -14.48 -4.62 2.40
#